data_AF-A0A2V7YWA9-F1
#
_entry.id   AF-A0A2V7YWA9-F1
#
_cell.length_a   1.000
_cell.length_b   1.000
_cell.length_c   1.000
_cell.angle_alpha   90.00
_cell.angle_beta   90.00
_cell.angle_gamma   90.00
#
_symmetry.space_group_name_H-M   'P 1'
#
loop_
_entity.id
_entity.type
_entity.pdbx_description
1 polymer ?
#
loop_
_entity_poly.entity_id
_entity_poly.type
_entity_poly.pdbx_seq_one_letter_code
_entity_poly.pdbx_strand_id
1 'polypeptide(L)'
;PADFEKVLREAQEAHDRVQRAAFHELHRDPYRPEMAAEILARVPPDLDALNESVVVRAASRFGFEVEAQSGERTWLIGYGYEALVDHFFGVPLGTTLLGTFSRERAVDEETLDFFSSGHPLVEGILAELEEGPRGRVTLLQIPGDEETFGLLAIYREASDWRAVAVDAKGQPRPDLATLLTAGEFETEPIEAKKWTSQASWKKAIRRMAEGLPKEERPQAVAAFRVRRR
;
A
#
# COMPACT_ATOMS: atom_id res chain seq x y z
N PRO A 1 -14.60 -54.36 25.66
CA PRO A 1 -13.44 -53.54 25.25
C PRO A 1 -13.09 -53.71 23.77
N ALA A 2 -12.83 -54.95 23.31
CA ALA A 2 -12.47 -55.25 21.92
C ALA A 2 -13.58 -54.93 20.88
N ASP A 3 -14.86 -55.11 21.24
CA ASP A 3 -15.98 -54.79 20.34
C ASP A 3 -16.17 -53.29 20.15
N PHE A 4 -15.83 -52.46 21.16
CA PHE A 4 -15.93 -51.01 21.05
C PHE A 4 -14.83 -50.45 20.15
N GLU A 5 -13.59 -50.93 20.28
CA GLU A 5 -12.49 -50.56 19.38
C GLU A 5 -12.77 -50.99 17.93
N LYS A 6 -13.39 -52.17 17.74
CA LYS A 6 -13.79 -52.64 16.42
C LYS A 6 -14.84 -51.75 15.79
N VAL A 7 -15.89 -51.39 16.54
CA VAL A 7 -16.95 -50.48 16.07
C VAL A 7 -16.40 -49.08 15.82
N LEU A 8 -15.49 -48.56 16.65
CA LEU A 8 -14.86 -47.26 16.45
C LEU A 8 -14.03 -47.22 15.16
N ARG A 9 -13.25 -48.28 14.90
CA ARG A 9 -12.47 -48.41 13.66
C ARG A 9 -13.37 -48.53 12.43
N GLU A 10 -14.41 -49.36 12.48
CA GLU A 10 -15.37 -49.51 11.38
C GLU A 10 -16.13 -48.21 11.10
N ALA A 11 -16.45 -47.44 12.14
CA ALA A 11 -17.08 -46.13 12.02
C ALA A 11 -16.13 -45.08 11.41
N GLN A 12 -14.86 -45.06 11.81
CA GLN A 12 -13.83 -44.19 11.21
C GLN A 12 -13.60 -44.53 9.73
N GLU A 13 -13.47 -45.81 9.39
CA GLU A 13 -13.31 -46.26 8.01
C GLU A 13 -14.54 -45.93 7.13
N ALA A 14 -15.76 -46.05 7.69
CA ALA A 14 -16.97 -45.64 7.00
C ALA A 14 -17.03 -44.11 6.81
N HIS A 15 -16.69 -43.34 7.85
CA HIS A 15 -16.65 -41.88 7.80
C HIS A 15 -15.66 -41.37 6.75
N ASP A 16 -14.44 -41.89 6.74
CA ASP A 16 -13.41 -41.48 5.78
C ASP A 16 -13.76 -41.83 4.34
N ARG A 17 -14.49 -42.95 4.12
CA ARG A 17 -14.98 -43.31 2.77
C ARG A 17 -16.05 -42.35 2.28
N VAL A 18 -17.01 -42.00 3.15
CA VAL A 18 -18.08 -41.05 2.81
C VAL A 18 -17.51 -39.66 2.57
N GLN A 19 -16.59 -39.20 3.42
CA GLN A 19 -15.91 -37.92 3.20
C GLN A 19 -15.13 -37.91 1.88
N ARG A 20 -14.33 -38.94 1.60
CA ARG A 20 -13.55 -39.02 0.35
C ARG A 20 -14.44 -39.06 -0.89
N ALA A 21 -15.55 -39.81 -0.86
CA ALA A 21 -16.49 -39.87 -1.97
C ALA A 21 -17.21 -38.53 -2.19
N ALA A 22 -17.69 -37.89 -1.12
CA ALA A 22 -18.34 -36.58 -1.20
C ALA A 22 -17.37 -35.48 -1.69
N PHE A 23 -16.12 -35.51 -1.22
CA PHE A 23 -15.10 -34.52 -1.59
C PHE A 23 -14.66 -34.65 -3.06
N HIS A 24 -14.61 -35.88 -3.59
CA HIS A 24 -14.25 -36.16 -4.97
C HIS A 24 -15.35 -35.75 -5.97
N GLU A 25 -16.63 -35.88 -5.60
CA GLU A 25 -17.76 -35.47 -6.46
C GLU A 25 -17.99 -33.94 -6.48
N LEU A 26 -17.59 -33.24 -5.43
CA LEU A 26 -17.81 -31.78 -5.30
C LEU A 26 -16.68 -30.92 -5.87
N HIS A 27 -15.46 -31.47 -5.99
CA HIS A 27 -14.28 -30.69 -6.39
C HIS A 27 -13.52 -31.38 -7.53
N ARG A 28 -13.58 -30.77 -8.72
CA ARG A 28 -12.95 -31.27 -9.95
C ARG A 28 -11.42 -31.38 -9.85
N ASP A 29 -10.80 -30.57 -9.00
CA ASP A 29 -9.39 -30.67 -8.63
C ASP A 29 -9.24 -30.31 -7.14
N PRO A 30 -9.33 -31.29 -6.22
CA PRO A 30 -9.28 -31.03 -4.80
C PRO A 30 -7.88 -30.65 -4.34
N TYR A 31 -7.80 -29.80 -3.31
CA TYR A 31 -6.54 -29.51 -2.63
C TYR A 31 -5.88 -30.80 -2.13
N ARG A 32 -4.57 -30.92 -2.35
CA ARG A 32 -3.72 -31.98 -1.81
C ARG A 32 -2.54 -31.35 -1.06
N PRO A 33 -2.07 -31.91 0.07
CA PRO A 33 -0.98 -31.33 0.85
C PRO A 33 0.28 -31.01 0.03
N GLU A 34 0.57 -31.77 -1.03
CA GLU A 34 1.73 -31.55 -1.89
C GLU A 34 1.63 -30.25 -2.71
N MET A 35 0.42 -29.72 -2.90
CA MET A 35 0.17 -28.43 -3.58
C MET A 35 0.50 -27.24 -2.67
N ALA A 36 0.60 -27.44 -1.35
CA ALA A 36 0.76 -26.36 -0.38
C ALA A 36 1.98 -25.49 -0.68
N ALA A 37 3.12 -26.12 -0.95
CA ALA A 37 4.37 -25.41 -1.22
C ALA A 37 4.25 -24.51 -2.46
N GLU A 38 3.65 -25.00 -3.54
CA GLU A 38 3.46 -24.22 -4.77
C GLU A 38 2.46 -23.07 -4.56
N ILE A 39 1.36 -23.32 -3.84
CA ILE A 39 0.35 -22.30 -3.54
C ILE A 39 0.95 -21.19 -2.66
N LEU A 40 1.66 -21.57 -1.59
CA LEU A 40 2.27 -20.63 -0.66
C LEU A 40 3.41 -19.84 -1.32
N ALA A 41 4.15 -20.43 -2.25
CA ALA A 41 5.19 -19.73 -3.01
C ALA A 41 4.66 -18.57 -3.88
N ARG A 42 3.35 -18.51 -4.14
CA ARG A 42 2.71 -17.39 -4.84
C ARG A 42 2.51 -16.17 -3.94
N VAL A 43 2.57 -16.35 -2.62
CA VAL A 43 2.46 -15.25 -1.66
C VAL A 43 3.87 -14.75 -1.36
N PRO A 44 4.18 -13.46 -1.64
CA PRO A 44 5.48 -12.90 -1.31
C PRO A 44 5.78 -13.05 0.19
N PRO A 45 6.98 -13.48 0.57
CA PRO A 45 7.31 -13.72 1.98
C PRO A 45 7.34 -12.43 2.81
N ASP A 46 7.51 -11.28 2.16
CA ASP A 46 7.55 -9.95 2.76
C ASP A 46 6.21 -9.19 2.64
N LEU A 47 5.15 -9.83 2.10
CA LEU A 47 3.85 -9.19 1.88
C LEU A 47 3.32 -8.55 3.17
N ASP A 48 3.34 -9.29 4.27
CA ASP A 48 2.84 -8.84 5.56
C ASP A 48 3.64 -7.62 6.05
N ALA A 49 4.97 -7.62 5.87
CA ALA A 49 5.87 -6.52 6.25
C ALA A 49 5.64 -5.27 5.39
N LEU A 50 5.49 -5.45 4.08
CA LEU A 50 5.15 -4.37 3.16
C LEU A 50 3.78 -3.77 3.47
N ASN A 51 2.79 -4.61 3.76
CA ASN A 51 1.44 -4.18 4.09
C ASN A 51 1.43 -3.32 5.36
N GLU A 52 2.07 -3.78 6.44
CA GLU A 52 2.25 -2.98 7.66
C GLU A 52 2.89 -1.63 7.34
N SER A 53 4.01 -1.65 6.63
CA SER A 53 4.79 -0.46 6.31
C SER A 53 3.95 0.58 5.56
N VAL A 54 3.16 0.15 4.57
CA VAL A 54 2.29 1.02 3.77
C VAL A 54 1.10 1.51 4.60
N VAL A 55 0.38 0.62 5.27
CA VAL A 55 -0.86 0.91 6.00
C VAL A 55 -0.58 1.84 7.19
N VAL A 56 0.43 1.54 8.01
CA VAL A 56 0.79 2.35 9.19
C VAL A 56 1.16 3.78 8.75
N ARG A 57 2.02 3.93 7.74
CA ARG A 57 2.41 5.26 7.23
C ARG A 57 1.23 6.02 6.64
N ALA A 58 0.35 5.34 5.91
CA ALA A 58 -0.81 5.95 5.30
C ALA A 58 -1.83 6.38 6.35
N ALA A 59 -2.15 5.52 7.32
CA ALA A 59 -3.02 5.83 8.45
C ALA A 59 -2.53 7.07 9.20
N SER A 60 -1.24 7.13 9.57
CA SER A 60 -0.67 8.32 10.22
C SER A 60 -0.79 9.57 9.35
N ARG A 61 -0.55 9.47 8.04
CA ARG A 61 -0.71 10.61 7.10
C ARG A 61 -2.16 11.05 6.91
N PHE A 62 -3.10 10.13 7.08
CA PHE A 62 -4.53 10.41 7.06
C PHE A 62 -5.06 10.94 8.41
N GLY A 63 -4.19 11.14 9.40
CA GLY A 63 -4.57 11.69 10.70
C GLY A 63 -5.23 10.67 11.63
N PHE A 64 -4.93 9.39 11.45
CA PHE A 64 -5.43 8.33 12.32
C PHE A 64 -4.57 8.28 13.58
N GLU A 65 -5.17 7.87 14.69
CA GLU A 65 -4.41 7.50 15.88
C GLU A 65 -3.74 6.16 15.60
N VAL A 66 -2.41 6.11 15.65
CA VAL A 66 -1.64 4.90 15.34
C VAL A 66 -0.61 4.70 16.43
N GLU A 67 -0.80 3.66 17.24
CA GLU A 67 0.05 3.38 18.39
C GLU A 67 0.55 1.93 18.36
N ALA A 68 1.87 1.77 18.41
CA ALA A 68 2.48 0.46 18.57
C ALA A 68 2.17 -0.10 19.96
N GLN A 69 1.72 -1.35 20.01
CA GLN A 69 1.38 -2.04 21.25
C GLN A 69 2.44 -3.10 21.59
N SER A 70 2.41 -3.60 22.82
CA SER A 70 3.25 -4.74 23.21
C SER A 70 2.85 -5.97 22.40
N GLY A 71 3.83 -6.58 21.73
CA GLY A 71 3.60 -7.75 20.89
C GLY A 71 4.26 -7.57 19.53
N GLU A 72 4.42 -8.68 18.82
CA GLU A 72 4.99 -8.63 17.47
C GLU A 72 4.01 -7.93 16.51
N ARG A 73 4.47 -6.78 15.99
CA ARG A 73 3.79 -6.04 14.90
C ARG A 73 2.32 -5.77 15.24
N THR A 74 2.06 -5.48 16.51
CA THR A 74 0.72 -5.23 17.07
C THR A 74 0.49 -3.73 17.17
N TRP A 75 -0.69 -3.29 16.71
CA TRP A 75 -1.03 -1.88 16.57
C TRP A 75 -2.45 -1.62 17.04
N LEU A 76 -2.62 -0.49 17.71
CA LEU A 76 -3.92 0.13 17.92
C LEU A 76 -4.09 1.21 16.85
N ILE A 77 -5.13 1.08 16.02
CA ILE A 77 -5.43 2.03 14.94
C ILE A 77 -6.84 2.61 15.14
N GLY A 78 -6.89 3.90 15.43
CA GLY A 78 -8.11 4.69 15.62
C GLY A 78 -8.47 5.50 14.38
N TYR A 79 -9.60 5.16 13.75
CA TYR A 79 -10.24 6.01 12.74
C TYR A 79 -11.10 7.07 13.46
N GLY A 80 -10.44 8.08 14.01
CA GLY A 80 -11.04 9.14 14.81
C GLY A 80 -11.61 10.30 13.98
N TYR A 81 -12.25 11.26 14.66
CA TYR A 81 -12.87 12.44 14.05
C TYR A 81 -11.87 13.45 13.47
N GLU A 82 -10.59 13.35 13.80
CA GLU A 82 -9.51 14.16 13.22
C GLU A 82 -9.00 13.59 11.89
N ALA A 83 -9.50 12.43 11.49
CA ALA A 83 -9.14 11.81 10.23
C ALA A 83 -9.45 12.74 9.04
N LEU A 84 -8.50 12.81 8.13
CA LEU A 84 -8.58 13.60 6.90
C LEU A 84 -9.41 12.92 5.80
N VAL A 85 -9.97 11.75 6.08
CA VAL A 85 -10.70 10.91 5.12
C VAL A 85 -12.14 10.76 5.58
N ASP A 86 -13.07 11.08 4.69
CA ASP A 86 -14.48 11.27 5.05
C ASP A 86 -15.20 9.94 5.36
N HIS A 87 -14.89 8.86 4.65
CA HIS A 87 -15.54 7.57 4.88
C HIS A 87 -14.77 6.36 4.34
N PHE A 88 -14.70 5.29 5.14
CA PHE A 88 -14.33 3.94 4.69
C PHE A 88 -15.51 2.98 4.74
N PHE A 89 -15.69 2.20 3.67
CA PHE A 89 -16.72 1.19 3.63
C PHE A 89 -16.43 0.08 4.65
N GLY A 90 -17.41 -0.25 5.48
CA GLY A 90 -17.27 -1.30 6.50
C GLY A 90 -16.50 -0.89 7.77
N VAL A 91 -15.99 0.35 7.86
CA VAL A 91 -15.37 0.88 9.08
C VAL A 91 -16.04 2.19 9.48
N PRO A 92 -16.90 2.18 10.53
CA PRO A 92 -17.53 3.39 11.03
C PRO A 92 -16.49 4.40 11.56
N LEU A 93 -16.77 5.70 11.38
CA LEU A 93 -15.98 6.76 12.03
C LEU A 93 -16.09 6.65 13.55
N GLY A 94 -14.98 6.85 14.26
CA GLY A 94 -14.84 6.64 15.70
C GLY A 94 -14.44 5.21 16.10
N THR A 95 -14.23 4.31 15.13
CA THR A 95 -13.80 2.94 15.41
C THR A 95 -12.32 2.92 15.77
N THR A 96 -11.97 2.18 16.83
CA THR A 96 -10.58 1.85 17.18
C THR A 96 -10.43 0.33 17.14
N LEU A 97 -9.42 -0.14 16.42
CA LEU A 97 -9.15 -1.56 16.22
C LEU A 97 -7.78 -1.92 16.80
N LEU A 98 -7.71 -3.04 17.51
CA LEU A 98 -6.48 -3.63 18.01
C LEU A 98 -6.18 -4.86 17.15
N GLY A 99 -5.05 -4.84 16.46
CA GLY A 99 -4.72 -5.92 15.53
C GLY A 99 -3.23 -6.08 15.28
N THR A 100 -2.90 -7.03 14.41
CA THR A 100 -1.52 -7.35 14.02
C THR A 100 -1.40 -7.53 12.52
N PHE A 101 -0.20 -7.27 12.00
CA PHE A 101 0.20 -7.64 10.64
C PHE A 101 0.97 -8.98 10.59
N SER A 102 1.15 -9.67 11.71
CA SER A 102 1.76 -11.00 11.75
C SER A 102 0.68 -12.08 11.67
N ARG A 103 0.71 -12.88 10.60
CA ARG A 103 -0.20 -14.02 10.43
C ARG A 103 -0.08 -15.04 11.56
N GLU A 104 1.15 -15.38 11.93
CA GLU A 104 1.41 -16.35 13.01
C GLU A 104 0.76 -15.89 14.32
N ARG A 105 0.92 -14.61 14.66
CA ARG A 105 0.32 -14.05 15.88
C ARG A 105 -1.19 -13.94 15.82
N ALA A 106 -1.78 -13.61 14.67
CA ALA A 106 -3.23 -13.57 14.52
C ALA A 106 -3.87 -14.96 14.67
N VAL A 107 -3.15 -16.03 14.28
CA VAL A 107 -3.59 -17.42 14.51
C VAL A 107 -3.44 -17.81 15.98
N ASP A 108 -2.36 -17.39 16.63
CA ASP A 108 -2.11 -17.70 18.05
C ASP A 108 -3.06 -16.93 18.99
N GLU A 109 -3.46 -15.71 18.64
CA GLU A 109 -4.28 -14.81 19.46
C GLU A 109 -5.49 -14.28 18.67
N GLU A 110 -6.56 -15.09 18.62
CA GLU A 110 -7.79 -14.81 17.85
C GLU A 110 -8.55 -13.53 18.27
N THR A 111 -8.19 -12.92 19.40
CA THR A 111 -8.77 -11.63 19.83
C THR A 111 -8.21 -10.43 19.08
N LEU A 112 -7.09 -10.59 18.38
CA LEU A 112 -6.49 -9.55 17.54
C LEU A 112 -7.06 -9.60 16.13
N ASP A 113 -7.43 -8.45 15.58
CA ASP A 113 -7.74 -8.35 14.16
C ASP A 113 -6.48 -8.63 13.33
N PHE A 114 -6.61 -9.42 12.26
CA PHE A 114 -5.53 -9.58 11.28
C PHE A 114 -5.66 -8.52 10.19
N PHE A 115 -4.74 -7.54 10.17
CA PHE A 115 -4.72 -6.45 9.19
C PHE A 115 -4.13 -6.90 7.85
N SER A 116 -4.77 -7.85 7.18
CA SER A 116 -4.40 -8.32 5.84
C SER A 116 -5.12 -7.58 4.72
N SER A 117 -4.73 -7.84 3.47
CA SER A 117 -5.60 -7.58 2.33
C SER A 117 -6.95 -8.27 2.54
N GLY A 118 -8.04 -7.56 2.30
CA GLY A 118 -9.42 -7.97 2.58
C GLY A 118 -9.97 -7.45 3.92
N HIS A 119 -9.13 -6.98 4.84
CA HIS A 119 -9.61 -6.33 6.05
C HIS A 119 -10.20 -4.95 5.72
N PRO A 120 -11.43 -4.59 6.14
CA PRO A 120 -12.10 -3.34 5.71
C PRO A 120 -11.27 -2.06 5.91
N LEU A 121 -10.56 -1.95 7.04
CA LEU A 121 -9.66 -0.82 7.30
C LEU A 121 -8.50 -0.73 6.30
N VAL A 122 -7.87 -1.88 6.00
CA VAL A 122 -6.72 -1.96 5.09
C VAL A 122 -7.17 -1.61 3.68
N GLU A 123 -8.27 -2.21 3.22
CA GLU A 123 -8.84 -1.94 1.89
C GLU A 123 -9.26 -0.47 1.74
N GLY A 124 -9.88 0.12 2.78
CA GLY A 124 -10.22 1.55 2.78
C GLY A 124 -9.00 2.45 2.62
N ILE A 125 -7.92 2.16 3.36
CA ILE A 125 -6.66 2.90 3.27
C ILE A 125 -6.02 2.76 1.88
N LEU A 126 -5.96 1.54 1.34
CA LEU A 126 -5.38 1.29 0.01
C LEU A 126 -6.20 1.97 -1.09
N ALA A 127 -7.53 1.92 -1.01
CA ALA A 127 -8.42 2.61 -1.94
C ALA A 127 -8.22 4.13 -1.90
N GLU A 128 -8.10 4.73 -0.70
CA GLU A 128 -7.83 6.17 -0.59
C GLU A 128 -6.44 6.54 -1.15
N LEU A 129 -5.42 5.69 -0.99
CA LEU A 129 -4.12 5.92 -1.62
C LEU A 129 -4.19 5.85 -3.15
N GLU A 130 -4.97 4.91 -3.69
CA GLU A 130 -5.05 4.66 -5.12
C GLU A 130 -5.95 5.67 -5.85
N GLU A 131 -7.10 6.01 -5.27
CA GLU A 131 -8.16 6.80 -5.90
C GLU A 131 -8.28 8.21 -5.31
N GLY A 132 -7.82 8.41 -4.08
CA GLY A 132 -7.98 9.66 -3.35
C GLY A 132 -7.33 10.87 -4.04
N PRO A 133 -7.81 12.09 -3.74
CA PRO A 133 -7.29 13.31 -4.32
C PRO A 133 -5.96 13.77 -3.69
N ARG A 134 -5.56 13.18 -2.56
CA ARG A 134 -4.38 13.56 -1.80
C ARG A 134 -3.10 13.08 -2.48
N GLY A 135 -2.01 13.85 -2.35
CA GLY A 135 -0.71 13.49 -2.95
C GLY A 135 -0.62 13.61 -4.47
N ARG A 136 -1.72 13.95 -5.17
CA ARG A 136 -1.77 14.10 -6.64
C ARG A 136 -0.94 15.26 -7.16
N VAL A 137 -0.82 16.34 -6.39
CA VAL A 137 -0.04 17.52 -6.77
C VAL A 137 0.76 18.00 -5.56
N THR A 138 2.05 18.24 -5.74
CA THR A 138 2.90 18.76 -4.67
C THR A 138 4.00 19.70 -5.17
N LEU A 139 4.64 20.39 -4.24
CA LEU A 139 5.91 21.09 -4.44
C LEU A 139 6.97 20.35 -3.63
N LEU A 140 8.16 20.19 -4.21
CA LEU A 140 9.26 19.47 -3.58
C LEU A 140 10.55 20.29 -3.67
N GLN A 141 11.32 20.34 -2.58
CA GLN A 141 12.64 20.94 -2.57
C GLN A 141 13.59 19.99 -1.86
N ILE A 142 14.72 19.72 -2.49
CA ILE A 142 15.74 18.81 -1.98
C ILE A 142 17.13 19.44 -2.17
N PRO A 143 18.11 19.10 -1.32
CA PRO A 143 19.50 19.42 -1.58
C PRO A 143 20.05 18.55 -2.73
N GLY A 144 21.03 19.06 -3.46
CA GLY A 144 21.79 18.28 -4.45
C GLY A 144 22.99 19.04 -4.97
N ASP A 145 23.69 18.44 -5.94
CA ASP A 145 24.95 19.00 -6.47
C ASP A 145 24.71 20.06 -7.55
N GLU A 146 23.63 19.92 -8.30
CA GLU A 146 23.25 20.81 -9.40
C GLU A 146 21.95 21.55 -9.07
N GLU A 147 21.97 22.88 -9.15
CA GLU A 147 20.74 23.65 -9.01
C GLU A 147 19.83 23.43 -10.22
N THR A 148 18.71 22.75 -9.99
CA THR A 148 17.76 22.40 -11.05
C THR A 148 16.34 22.69 -10.60
N PHE A 149 15.51 23.19 -11.50
CA PHE A 149 14.07 23.35 -11.29
C PHE A 149 13.33 22.57 -12.38
N GLY A 150 12.24 21.90 -12.06
CA GLY A 150 11.60 21.00 -13.00
C GLY A 150 10.22 20.49 -12.58
N LEU A 151 9.69 19.57 -13.38
CA LEU A 151 8.49 18.80 -13.09
C LEU A 151 8.81 17.32 -13.04
N LEU A 152 8.29 16.63 -12.04
CA LEU A 152 8.20 15.17 -11.96
C LEU A 152 6.75 14.78 -12.18
N ALA A 153 6.52 13.78 -13.02
CA ALA A 153 5.22 13.17 -13.23
C ALA A 153 5.32 11.66 -13.05
N ILE A 154 4.36 11.10 -12.31
CA ILE A 154 4.26 9.66 -12.04
C ILE A 154 3.08 9.13 -12.85
N TYR A 155 3.33 8.08 -13.63
CA TYR A 155 2.36 7.39 -14.48
C TYR A 155 2.17 5.98 -13.95
N ARG A 156 0.95 5.46 -14.12
CA ARG A 156 0.63 4.07 -13.83
C ARG A 156 0.63 3.30 -15.14
N GLU A 157 1.42 2.25 -15.17
CA GLU A 157 1.42 1.21 -16.19
C GLU A 157 0.64 0.00 -15.65
N ALA A 158 0.36 -0.99 -16.50
CA ALA A 158 -0.57 -2.07 -16.16
C ALA A 158 -0.28 -2.78 -14.82
N SER A 159 0.99 -2.91 -14.45
CA SER A 159 1.43 -3.53 -13.19
C SER A 159 2.60 -2.79 -12.53
N ASP A 160 2.94 -1.59 -13.00
CA ASP A 160 4.14 -0.87 -12.56
C ASP A 160 3.94 0.66 -12.59
N TRP A 161 4.92 1.38 -12.09
CA TRP A 161 4.95 2.83 -12.01
C TRP A 161 6.12 3.38 -12.81
N ARG A 162 5.83 4.40 -13.63
CA ARG A 162 6.86 5.11 -14.39
C ARG A 162 6.96 6.54 -13.94
N ALA A 163 8.17 6.95 -13.59
CA ALA A 163 8.50 8.33 -13.26
C ALA A 163 9.16 9.02 -14.46
N VAL A 164 8.69 10.23 -14.77
CA VAL A 164 9.29 11.10 -15.80
C VAL A 164 9.57 12.44 -15.17
N ALA A 165 10.83 12.84 -15.14
CA ALA A 165 11.24 14.17 -14.73
C ALA A 165 11.74 14.98 -15.93
N VAL A 166 11.44 16.27 -15.92
CA VAL A 166 11.90 17.25 -16.90
C VAL A 166 12.40 18.50 -16.21
N ASP A 167 13.39 19.16 -16.81
CA ASP A 167 13.93 20.41 -16.30
C ASP A 167 13.05 21.63 -16.67
N ALA A 168 13.50 22.84 -16.30
CA ALA A 168 12.81 24.10 -16.55
C ALA A 168 12.58 24.40 -18.06
N LYS A 169 13.35 23.77 -18.95
CA LYS A 169 13.23 23.88 -20.41
C LYS A 169 12.37 22.75 -21.01
N GLY A 170 11.91 21.79 -20.20
CA GLY A 170 11.18 20.62 -20.66
C GLY A 170 12.08 19.49 -21.15
N GLN A 171 13.38 19.52 -20.86
CA GLN A 171 14.31 18.46 -21.25
C GLN A 171 14.23 17.29 -20.26
N PRO A 172 14.20 16.02 -20.74
CA PRO A 172 14.15 14.85 -19.86
C PRO A 172 15.35 14.76 -18.91
N ARG A 173 15.07 14.41 -17.65
CA ARG A 173 16.04 14.21 -16.57
C ARG A 173 15.81 12.84 -15.90
N PRO A 174 16.19 11.72 -16.54
CA PRO A 174 15.98 10.39 -15.98
C PRO A 174 16.73 10.18 -14.67
N ASP A 175 17.88 10.83 -14.51
CA ASP A 175 18.66 10.88 -13.27
C ASP A 175 17.84 11.42 -12.10
N LEU A 176 17.13 12.53 -12.31
CA LEU A 176 16.26 13.12 -11.30
C LEU A 176 14.98 12.30 -11.09
N ALA A 177 14.44 11.67 -12.14
CA ALA A 177 13.29 10.77 -11.99
C ALA A 177 13.63 9.63 -11.02
N THR A 178 14.77 8.96 -11.21
CA THR A 178 15.22 7.89 -10.32
C THR A 178 15.49 8.38 -8.90
N LEU A 179 16.21 9.50 -8.75
CA LEU A 179 16.52 10.08 -7.44
C LEU A 179 15.25 10.40 -6.64
N LEU A 180 14.28 11.06 -7.28
CA LEU A 180 13.06 11.52 -6.62
C LEU A 180 12.07 10.40 -6.30
N THR A 181 12.27 9.19 -6.84
CA THR A 181 11.44 8.01 -6.53
C THR A 181 12.18 6.90 -5.78
N ALA A 182 13.46 7.10 -5.44
CA ALA A 182 14.25 6.13 -4.68
C ALA A 182 13.78 5.96 -3.22
N GLY A 183 12.90 6.83 -2.72
CA GLY A 183 12.30 6.74 -1.38
C GLY A 183 13.15 7.31 -0.24
N GLU A 184 14.43 7.56 -0.47
CA GLU A 184 15.37 8.07 0.53
C GLU A 184 15.97 9.41 0.08
N PHE A 185 15.41 10.51 0.55
CA PHE A 185 16.02 11.84 0.40
C PHE A 185 15.54 12.81 1.48
N GLU A 186 16.42 13.73 1.87
CA GLU A 186 16.06 14.84 2.74
C GLU A 186 15.23 15.86 1.96
N THR A 187 14.16 16.35 2.56
CA THR A 187 13.34 17.42 2.01
C THR A 187 13.60 18.73 2.75
N GLU A 188 13.59 19.83 2.03
CA GLU A 188 13.69 21.17 2.60
C GLU A 188 12.30 21.83 2.65
N PRO A 189 12.03 22.66 3.67
CA PRO A 189 10.76 23.37 3.76
C PRO A 189 10.55 24.33 2.60
N ILE A 190 9.32 24.37 2.10
CA ILE A 190 8.91 25.23 0.98
C ILE A 190 7.81 26.17 1.43
N GLU A 191 8.01 27.46 1.21
CA GLU A 191 6.93 28.43 1.24
C GLU A 191 6.21 28.43 -0.11
N ALA A 192 5.16 27.62 -0.25
CA ALA A 192 4.45 27.42 -1.51
C ALA A 192 4.04 28.73 -2.20
N LYS A 193 3.62 29.74 -1.42
CA LYS A 193 3.26 31.07 -1.94
C LYS A 193 4.42 31.76 -2.67
N LYS A 194 5.67 31.63 -2.20
CA LYS A 194 6.84 32.25 -2.85
C LYS A 194 7.08 31.73 -4.27
N TRP A 195 6.65 30.49 -4.54
CA TRP A 195 6.77 29.88 -5.86
C TRP A 195 5.54 30.21 -6.71
N THR A 196 4.35 29.93 -6.18
CA THR A 196 3.10 29.97 -6.95
C THR A 196 2.58 31.37 -7.22
N SER A 197 3.00 32.38 -6.45
CA SER A 197 2.62 33.79 -6.68
C SER A 197 3.42 34.49 -7.77
N GLN A 198 4.45 33.86 -8.32
CA GLN A 198 5.26 34.46 -9.38
C GLN A 198 4.43 34.61 -10.66
N ALA A 199 4.46 35.79 -11.30
CA ALA A 199 3.67 36.05 -12.51
C ALA A 199 3.97 35.06 -13.65
N SER A 200 5.19 34.54 -13.71
CA SER A 200 5.64 33.57 -14.71
C SER A 200 5.29 32.12 -14.37
N TRP A 201 4.83 31.81 -13.15
CA TRP A 201 4.65 30.45 -12.65
C TRP A 201 3.82 29.58 -13.60
N LYS A 202 2.62 30.04 -13.96
CA LYS A 202 1.71 29.30 -14.85
C LYS A 202 2.32 29.03 -16.23
N LYS A 203 3.09 29.99 -16.77
CA LYS A 203 3.78 29.85 -18.06
C LYS A 203 4.94 28.85 -17.96
N ALA A 204 5.70 28.90 -16.87
CA ALA A 204 6.80 27.98 -16.62
C ALA A 204 6.31 26.53 -16.48
N ILE A 205 5.26 26.28 -15.69
CA ILE A 205 4.67 24.94 -15.51
C ILE A 205 4.19 24.36 -16.84
N ARG A 206 3.47 25.16 -17.64
CA ARG A 206 3.00 24.72 -18.97
C ARG A 206 4.14 24.36 -19.91
N ARG A 207 5.20 25.18 -19.93
CA ARG A 207 6.40 24.91 -20.75
C ARG A 207 7.07 23.60 -20.34
N MET A 208 7.24 23.35 -19.04
CA MET A 208 7.82 22.09 -18.57
C MET A 208 6.92 20.90 -18.92
N ALA A 209 5.60 21.04 -18.76
CA ALA A 209 4.64 20.00 -19.10
C ALA A 209 4.61 19.62 -20.59
N GLU A 210 5.10 20.47 -21.50
CA GLU A 210 5.26 20.12 -22.92
C GLU A 210 6.28 19.01 -23.15
N GLY A 211 7.23 18.82 -22.23
CA GLY A 211 8.23 17.74 -22.24
C GLY A 211 7.75 16.43 -21.63
N LEU A 212 6.54 16.39 -21.06
CA LEU A 212 5.93 15.18 -20.50
C LEU A 212 5.14 14.41 -21.58
N PRO A 213 4.96 13.08 -21.43
CA PRO A 213 4.06 12.28 -22.27
C PRO A 213 2.65 12.91 -22.36
N LYS A 214 2.19 13.18 -23.60
CA LYS A 214 0.92 13.91 -23.86
C LYS A 214 -0.31 13.01 -23.98
N GLU A 215 -0.11 11.76 -24.36
CA GLU A 215 -1.20 10.79 -24.57
C GLU A 215 -1.62 10.10 -23.26
N GLU A 216 -0.84 10.30 -22.20
CA GLU A 216 -1.03 9.65 -20.90
C GLU A 216 -1.38 10.68 -19.84
N ARG A 217 -2.30 10.31 -18.93
CA ARG A 217 -2.65 11.14 -17.79
C ARG A 217 -1.76 10.76 -16.59
N PRO A 218 -0.97 11.70 -16.04
CA PRO A 218 -0.18 11.41 -14.84
C PRO A 218 -1.11 11.18 -13.65
N GLN A 219 -0.73 10.22 -12.81
CA GLN A 219 -1.37 9.92 -11.53
C GLN A 219 -0.97 10.91 -10.44
N ALA A 220 0.26 11.42 -10.48
CA ALA A 220 0.73 12.49 -9.60
C ALA A 220 1.75 13.38 -10.31
N VAL A 221 1.83 14.66 -9.90
CA VAL A 221 2.77 15.64 -10.44
C VAL A 221 3.39 16.45 -9.31
N ALA A 222 4.72 16.59 -9.31
CA ALA A 222 5.44 17.44 -8.40
C ALA A 222 6.25 18.48 -9.16
N ALA A 223 6.12 19.77 -8.80
CA ALA A 223 7.14 20.74 -9.19
C ALA A 223 8.28 20.68 -8.19
N PHE A 224 9.50 20.42 -8.67
CA PHE A 224 10.66 20.22 -7.80
C PHE A 224 11.73 21.29 -7.99
N ARG A 225 12.49 21.54 -6.94
CA ARG A 225 13.74 22.30 -6.96
C ARG A 225 14.84 21.52 -6.25
N VAL A 226 15.92 21.24 -6.96
CA VAL A 226 17.19 20.82 -6.38
C VAL A 226 17.98 22.09 -6.06
N ARG A 227 18.30 22.30 -4.79
CA ARG A 227 19.16 23.41 -4.36
C ARG A 227 20.59 22.91 -4.25
N ARG A 228 21.51 23.64 -4.87
CA ARG A 228 22.93 23.39 -4.69
C ARG A 228 23.31 23.59 -3.22
N ARG A 229 23.90 22.55 -2.62
CA ARG A 229 24.42 22.60 -1.27
C ARG A 229 25.76 23.33 -1.20
#